data_AF-A0A1M3IFS2-F1
#
_entry.id   AF-A0A1M3IFS2-F1
#
_cell.length_a   1.000
_cell.length_b   1.000
_cell.length_c   1.000
_cell.angle_alpha   90.00
_cell.angle_beta   90.00
_cell.angle_gamma   90.00
#
_symmetry.space_group_name_H-M   'P 1'
#
loop_
_entity.id
_entity.type
_entity.pdbx_description
1 polymer ?
#
loop_
_entity_poly.entity_id
_entity_poly.type
_entity_poly.pdbx_seq_one_letter_code
_entity_poly.pdbx_strand_id
1 'polypeptide(L)' 'MVTKLEKDLTNIGKRVKELRVSKGYTSYRHFADTFEIEPKSVWRLEEGQSDFKYSSLKRILEALDTTVDDFFKMA' A
#
# COMPACT_ATOMS: atom_id res chain seq x y z
N MET A 1 -8.26 22.81 -3.39
CA MET A 1 -8.21 22.03 -4.64
C MET A 1 -7.32 20.83 -4.36
N VAL A 2 -7.80 19.60 -4.57
CA VAL A 2 -6.95 18.39 -4.43
C VAL A 2 -6.04 18.32 -5.65
N THR A 3 -4.73 18.31 -5.41
CA THR A 3 -3.69 18.26 -6.42
C THR A 3 -3.69 16.91 -7.15
N LYS A 4 -3.09 16.87 -8.35
CA LYS A 4 -2.93 15.62 -9.10
C LYS A 4 -2.15 14.57 -8.29
N LEU A 5 -1.11 15.01 -7.58
CA LEU A 5 -0.30 14.17 -6.70
C LEU A 5 -1.13 13.48 -5.61
N GLU A 6 -1.96 14.23 -4.89
CA GLU A 6 -2.82 13.66 -3.84
C GLU A 6 -3.80 12.60 -4.40
N LYS A 7 -4.31 12.80 -5.63
CA LYS A 7 -5.15 11.79 -6.30
C LYS A 7 -4.37 10.53 -6.63
N ASP A 8 -3.16 10.67 -7.18
CA ASP A 8 -2.31 9.54 -7.53
C ASP A 8 -1.93 8.73 -6.27
N LEU A 9 -1.55 9.41 -5.19
CA LEU A 9 -1.26 8.79 -3.88
C LEU A 9 -2.48 8.07 -3.31
N THR A 10 -3.66 8.68 -3.38
CA THR A 10 -4.92 8.08 -2.91
C THR A 10 -5.26 6.82 -3.72
N ASN A 11 -5.07 6.84 -5.04
CA ASN A 11 -5.39 5.70 -5.90
C ASN A 11 -4.43 4.53 -5.64
N ILE A 12 -3.13 4.80 -5.50
CA ILE A 12 -2.14 3.80 -5.13
C ILE A 12 -2.48 3.17 -3.78
N GLY A 13 -2.78 4.01 -2.77
CA GLY A 13 -3.14 3.55 -1.42
C GLY A 13 -4.37 2.65 -1.40
N LYS A 14 -5.45 3.06 -2.08
CA LYS A 14 -6.67 2.26 -2.22
C LYS A 14 -6.39 0.90 -2.84
N ARG A 15 -5.57 0.86 -3.88
CA ARG A 15 -5.26 -0.37 -4.57
C ARG A 15 -4.41 -1.33 -3.75
N VAL A 16 -3.45 -0.81 -2.99
CA VAL A 16 -2.69 -1.61 -2.02
C VAL A 16 -3.63 -2.21 -0.96
N LYS A 17 -4.58 -1.41 -0.47
CA LYS A 17 -5.61 -1.88 0.47
C LYS A 17 -6.48 -2.98 -0.12
N GLU A 18 -6.91 -2.84 -1.37
CA GLU A 18 -7.70 -3.85 -2.08
C GLU A 18 -6.92 -5.16 -2.24
N LEU A 19 -5.63 -5.10 -2.61
CA LEU A 19 -4.75 -6.27 -2.67
C LEU A 19 -4.57 -6.94 -1.30
N ARG A 20 -4.41 -6.15 -0.24
CA ARG A 20 -4.33 -6.68 1.13
C ARG A 20 -5.60 -7.43 1.51
N VAL A 21 -6.76 -6.83 1.26
CA VAL A 21 -8.05 -7.44 1.57
C VAL A 21 -8.31 -8.68 0.71
N SER A 22 -7.93 -8.68 -0.57
CA SER A 22 -8.11 -9.84 -1.46
C SER A 22 -7.23 -11.03 -1.07
N LYS A 23 -6.07 -10.78 -0.46
CA LYS A 23 -5.21 -11.81 0.16
C LYS A 23 -5.70 -12.30 1.53
N GLY A 24 -6.85 -11.81 2.02
CA GLY A 24 -7.48 -12.26 3.26
C GLY A 24 -7.09 -11.44 4.50
N TYR A 25 -6.25 -10.42 4.37
CA TYR A 25 -5.88 -9.56 5.49
C TYR A 25 -6.87 -8.41 5.61
N THR A 26 -7.84 -8.51 6.51
CA THR A 26 -8.86 -7.46 6.73
C THR A 26 -8.33 -6.29 7.57
N SER A 27 -7.38 -6.55 8.47
CA SER A 27 -6.74 -5.54 9.33
C SER A 27 -5.33 -5.19 8.84
N TYR A 28 -5.08 -3.89 8.57
CA TYR A 28 -3.75 -3.40 8.22
C TYR A 28 -2.73 -3.63 9.34
N ARG A 29 -3.18 -3.62 10.60
CA ARG A 29 -2.32 -3.86 11.77
C ARG A 29 -1.92 -5.32 11.86
N HIS A 30 -2.87 -6.24 11.66
CA HIS A 30 -2.56 -7.67 11.62
C HIS A 30 -1.62 -8.02 10.46
N PHE A 31 -1.84 -7.43 9.27
CA PHE A 31 -0.93 -7.56 8.14
C PHE A 31 0.48 -7.05 8.49
N ALA A 32 0.56 -5.84 9.06
CA ALA A 32 1.83 -5.24 9.45
C ALA A 32 2.58 -6.10 10.47
N ASP A 33 1.89 -6.61 11.50
CA ASP A 33 2.47 -7.50 12.50
C ASP A 33 2.94 -8.83 11.88
N THR A 34 2.19 -9.38 10.92
CA THR A 34 2.52 -10.66 10.23
C THR A 34 3.79 -10.58 9.40
N PHE A 35 4.05 -9.44 8.75
CA PHE A 35 5.20 -9.23 7.87
C PHE A 35 6.30 -8.35 8.48
N GLU A 36 6.23 -8.12 9.80
CA GLU A 36 7.16 -7.28 10.56
C GLU A 36 7.34 -5.88 9.94
N ILE A 37 6.24 -5.29 9.46
CA ILE A 37 6.17 -3.95 8.91
C ILE A 37 5.62 -3.01 9.99
N GLU A 38 6.10 -1.77 10.04
CA GLU A 38 5.51 -0.78 10.94
C GLU A 38 4.03 -0.51 10.56
N PRO A 39 3.04 -0.71 11.46
CA PRO A 39 1.63 -0.53 11.13
C PRO A 39 1.28 0.87 10.61
N LYS A 40 2.00 1.89 11.11
CA LYS A 40 1.85 3.28 10.66
C LYS A 40 2.27 3.46 9.20
N SER A 41 3.26 2.71 8.72
CA SER A 41 3.70 2.76 7.32
C SER A 41 2.64 2.19 6.38
N VAL A 42 1.99 1.08 6.75
CA VAL A 42 0.88 0.50 5.96
C VAL A 42 -0.32 1.46 5.94
N TRP A 43 -0.72 1.98 7.11
CA TRP A 43 -1.84 2.91 7.20
C TRP A 43 -1.62 4.19 6.38
N ARG A 44 -0.44 4.81 6.48
CA ARG A 44 -0.10 6.01 5.70
C ARG A 44 -0.16 5.77 4.19
N LEU A 45 0.33 4.62 3.74
CA LEU A 45 0.30 4.24 2.34
C LEU A 45 -1.15 4.08 1.86
N GLU A 46 -1.97 3.33 2.60
CA GLU A 46 -3.36 3.04 2.21
C GLU A 46 -4.27 4.27 2.18
N GLU A 47 -4.04 5.20 3.10
CA GLU A 47 -4.82 6.45 3.17
C GLU A 47 -4.36 7.49 2.14
N GLY A 48 -3.20 7.30 1.50
CA GLY A 48 -2.66 8.24 0.50
C GLY A 48 -2.36 9.65 1.05
N GLN A 49 -2.27 9.80 2.38
CA GLN A 49 -2.16 11.10 3.06
C GLN A 49 -0.77 11.73 2.98
N SER A 50 0.25 10.97 2.64
CA SER A 50 1.62 11.47 2.54
C SER A 50 2.41 10.69 1.50
N ASP A 51 3.41 11.34 0.89
CA ASP A 51 4.41 10.63 0.11
C ASP A 51 4.99 9.46 0.92
N PHE A 52 5.14 8.34 0.23
CA PHE A 52 5.76 7.15 0.77
C PHE A 52 7.13 6.95 0.11
N LYS A 53 8.04 6.32 0.83
CA LYS A 53 9.32 5.91 0.24
C LYS A 53 9.08 4.70 -0.66
N TYR A 54 9.79 4.66 -1.78
CA TYR A 54 9.79 3.49 -2.67
C TYR A 54 10.08 2.18 -1.91
N SER A 55 11.02 2.20 -0.96
CA SER A 55 11.36 1.04 -0.13
C SER A 55 10.17 0.51 0.70
N SER A 56 9.32 1.40 1.20
CA SER A 56 8.12 1.04 1.96
C SER A 56 7.07 0.39 1.05
N LEU A 57 6.84 0.97 -0.13
CA LEU A 57 5.93 0.39 -1.13
C LEU A 57 6.43 -1.00 -1.55
N LYS A 58 7.70 -1.13 -1.92
CA LYS A 58 8.30 -2.40 -2.34
C LYS A 58 8.10 -3.49 -1.28
N ARG A 59 8.41 -3.20 -0.01
CA ARG A 59 8.26 -4.18 1.09
C ARG A 59 6.81 -4.61 1.30
N ILE A 60 5.86 -3.69 1.19
CA ILE A 60 4.43 -4.00 1.32
C ILE A 60 3.94 -4.85 0.14
N LEU A 61 4.37 -4.53 -1.08
CA LEU A 61 4.01 -5.30 -2.27
C LEU A 61 4.62 -6.72 -2.24
N GLU A 62 5.87 -6.86 -1.80
CA GLU A 62 6.52 -8.16 -1.60
C GLU A 62 5.76 -9.02 -0.58
N ALA A 63 5.31 -8.42 0.52
CA ALA A 63 4.45 -9.09 1.51
C ALA A 63 3.06 -9.47 0.94
N LEU A 64 2.60 -8.76 -0.10
CA LEU A 64 1.40 -9.09 -0.86
C LEU A 64 1.67 -10.04 -2.03
N ASP A 65 2.88 -10.60 -2.13
CA ASP A 65 3.27 -11.54 -3.17
C ASP A 65 3.07 -10.94 -4.58
N THR A 66 3.51 -9.68 -4.74
CA THR A 66 3.51 -8.94 -6.00
C THR A 66 4.76 -8.06 -6.11
N THR A 67 5.10 -7.64 -7.33
CA THR A 67 6.22 -6.73 -7.59
C THR A 67 5.73 -5.31 -7.87
N VAL A 68 6.62 -4.32 -7.75
CA VAL A 68 6.28 -2.93 -8.12
C VAL A 68 5.91 -2.84 -9.61
N ASP A 69 6.65 -3.53 -10.47
CA ASP A 69 6.36 -3.60 -11.91
C ASP A 69 4.96 -4.18 -12.18
N ASP A 70 4.62 -5.31 -11.57
CA ASP A 70 3.31 -5.95 -11.78
C ASP A 70 2.17 -5.09 -11.22
N PHE A 71 2.40 -4.47 -10.06
CA PHE A 71 1.45 -3.53 -9.46
C PHE A 71 1.10 -2.39 -10.43
N PHE A 72 2.09 -1.78 -11.09
CA PHE A 72 1.82 -0.67 -12.01
C PHE A 72 1.41 -1.11 -13.43
N LYS A 73 1.70 -2.35 -13.87
CA LYS A 73 1.22 -2.87 -15.16
C LYS A 73 -0.24 -3.26 -15.17
N MET A 74 -0.77 -3.64 -14.02
CA MET A 74 -2.20 -3.93 -13.83
C MET A 74 -3.05 -2.64 -13.71
N ALA A 75 -2.46 -1.45 -13.90
CA ALA A 75 -3.12 -0.14 -13.85
C ALA A 75 -3.68 0.31 -15.20
#